data_AF-A0A838K4C1-F1
#
_entry.id   AF-A0A838K4C1-F1
#
_cell.length_a   1.000
_cell.length_b   1.000
_cell.length_c   1.000
_cell.angle_alpha   90.00
_cell.angle_beta   90.00
_cell.angle_gamma   90.00
#
_symmetry.space_group_name_H-M   'P 1'
#
loop_
_entity.id
_entity.type
_entity.pdbx_description
1 polymer ?
#
loop_
_entity_poly.entity_id
_entity_poly.type
_entity_poly.pdbx_seq_one_letter_code
_entity_poly.pdbx_strand_id
1 'polypeptide(L)'
;MAEAYDDRHDVLVPGHRPLGADDLRAVRFTTALRGYRMAEVDALIARLAAELEAADRAGAQRDEPAATDPQPADDVTAIARRDPRSDHAG
;
A
#
# COMPACT_ATOMS: atom_id res chain seq x y z
N MET A 1 -37.56 28.96 -12.45
CA MET A 1 -37.36 27.81 -11.54
C MET A 1 -36.15 27.09 -12.07
N ALA A 2 -35.03 27.11 -11.33
CA ALA A 2 -33.84 26.39 -11.73
C ALA A 2 -34.21 24.90 -11.70
N GLU A 3 -34.06 24.21 -12.83
CA GLU A 3 -34.15 22.76 -12.90
C GLU A 3 -33.28 22.23 -11.76
N ALA A 4 -33.91 21.58 -10.77
CA ALA A 4 -33.17 20.83 -9.79
C ALA A 4 -32.51 19.72 -10.58
N TYR A 5 -31.23 19.95 -10.93
CA TYR A 5 -30.38 18.89 -11.45
C TYR A 5 -30.52 17.78 -10.43
N ASP A 6 -31.09 16.66 -10.85
CA ASP A 6 -31.29 15.51 -9.97
C ASP A 6 -29.90 15.08 -9.53
N ASP A 7 -29.51 15.53 -8.33
CA ASP A 7 -28.17 15.45 -7.72
C ASP A 7 -27.78 13.99 -7.38
N ARG A 8 -28.50 13.03 -7.97
CA ARG A 8 -28.33 11.58 -7.89
C ARG A 8 -27.59 11.05 -9.11
N HIS A 9 -26.69 11.84 -9.68
CA HIS A 9 -25.82 11.35 -10.73
C HIS A 9 -24.84 10.35 -10.14
N ASP A 10 -25.17 9.06 -10.28
CA ASP A 10 -24.33 7.91 -10.70
C ASP A 10 -22.83 7.88 -10.30
N VAL A 11 -22.41 8.61 -9.27
CA VAL A 11 -21.11 8.50 -8.65
C VAL A 11 -21.19 7.30 -7.72
N LEU A 12 -21.06 6.11 -8.30
CA LEU A 12 -20.92 4.84 -7.58
C LEU A 12 -19.54 4.75 -6.90
N VAL A 13 -19.10 5.82 -6.27
CA VAL A 13 -17.95 5.79 -5.37
C VAL A 13 -18.36 4.96 -4.15
N PRO A 14 -17.66 3.87 -3.83
CA PRO A 14 -18.00 3.05 -2.67
C PRO A 14 -17.94 3.87 -1.37
N GLY A 15 -19.08 4.08 -0.72
CA GLY A 15 -19.14 4.76 0.59
C GLY A 15 -18.97 3.83 1.80
N HIS A 16 -19.00 2.52 1.57
CA HIS A 16 -19.00 1.49 2.64
C HIS A 16 -17.66 0.76 2.79
N ARG A 17 -16.69 1.04 1.91
CA ARG A 17 -15.35 0.46 1.94
C ARG A 17 -14.32 1.52 1.53
N PRO A 18 -13.03 1.34 1.87
CA PRO A 18 -11.97 2.19 1.35
C PRO A 18 -11.99 2.26 -0.18
N LEU A 19 -11.63 3.44 -0.69
CA LEU A 19 -11.56 3.73 -2.12
C LEU A 19 -10.31 3.08 -2.73
N GLY A 20 -10.49 2.34 -3.82
CA GLY A 20 -9.39 1.79 -4.62
C GLY A 20 -9.12 2.59 -5.88
N ALA A 21 -7.97 2.32 -6.51
CA ALA A 21 -7.59 2.96 -7.78
C ALA A 21 -8.59 2.68 -8.92
N ASP A 22 -9.15 1.47 -8.98
CA ASP A 22 -10.14 1.10 -10.01
C ASP A 22 -11.47 1.83 -9.85
N ASP A 23 -11.86 2.15 -8.61
CA ASP A 23 -13.08 2.91 -8.34
C ASP A 23 -12.97 4.29 -9.00
N LEU A 24 -11.85 4.98 -8.81
CA LEU A 24 -11.59 6.29 -9.42
C LEU A 24 -11.62 6.24 -10.95
N ARG A 25 -11.12 5.16 -11.56
CA ARG A 25 -11.13 4.99 -13.03
C ARG A 25 -12.53 4.69 -13.58
N ALA A 26 -13.40 4.11 -12.76
CA ALA A 26 -14.77 3.76 -13.14
C ALA A 26 -15.77 4.93 -12.99
N VAL A 27 -15.45 5.96 -12.19
CA VAL A 27 -16.36 7.08 -11.93
C VAL A 27 -16.68 7.86 -13.21
N ARG A 28 -17.96 8.23 -13.34
CA ARG A 28 -18.47 9.09 -14.41
C ARG A 28 -19.13 10.31 -13.79
N PHE A 29 -18.68 11.48 -14.21
CA PHE A 29 -19.23 12.76 -13.79
C PHE A 29 -20.15 13.30 -14.88
N THR A 30 -21.25 13.94 -14.46
CA THR A 30 -22.14 14.63 -15.39
C THR A 30 -21.69 16.07 -15.58
N THR A 31 -21.71 16.53 -16.83
CA THR A 31 -21.24 17.86 -17.22
C THR A 31 -22.30 18.94 -16.96
N ALA A 32 -21.93 20.00 -16.24
CA ALA A 32 -22.77 21.18 -16.03
C ALA A 32 -22.26 22.42 -16.81
N LEU A 33 -23.18 23.31 -17.21
CA LEU A 33 -22.92 24.47 -18.09
C LEU A 33 -21.93 25.52 -17.50
N ARG A 34 -21.73 25.51 -16.18
CA ARG A 34 -20.63 26.17 -15.45
C ARG A 34 -19.97 25.14 -14.54
N GLY A 35 -19.11 24.31 -15.13
CA GLY A 35 -18.40 23.24 -14.45
C GLY A 35 -16.88 23.36 -14.58
N TYR A 36 -16.17 22.54 -13.80
CA TYR A 36 -14.74 22.32 -13.97
C TYR A 36 -14.44 21.81 -15.37
N ARG A 37 -13.24 22.09 -15.89
CA ARG A 37 -12.82 21.53 -17.19
C ARG A 37 -12.63 20.03 -17.03
N MET A 38 -13.24 19.24 -17.92
CA MET A 38 -13.12 17.77 -17.90
C MET A 38 -11.65 17.33 -17.87
N ALA A 39 -10.78 17.96 -18.68
CA ALA A 39 -9.36 17.64 -18.69
C ALA A 39 -8.64 17.85 -17.34
N GLU A 40 -9.02 18.88 -16.58
CA GLU A 40 -8.42 19.14 -15.26
C GLU A 40 -8.90 18.11 -14.23
N VAL A 41 -10.18 17.76 -14.30
CA VAL A 41 -10.79 16.73 -13.45
C VAL A 41 -10.20 15.36 -13.76
N ASP A 42 -10.10 15.01 -15.04
CA ASP A 42 -9.50 13.74 -15.51
C ASP A 42 -8.03 13.62 -15.08
N ALA A 43 -7.26 14.71 -15.20
CA ALA A 43 -5.86 14.73 -14.76
C ALA A 43 -5.73 14.53 -13.24
N LEU A 44 -6.62 15.15 -12.46
CA LEU A 44 -6.66 14.98 -11.01
C LEU A 44 -7.02 13.54 -10.63
N ILE A 45 -8.05 12.96 -11.26
CA ILE A 45 -8.48 11.58 -11.00
C ILE A 45 -7.37 10.59 -11.36
N ALA A 46 -6.71 10.77 -12.50
CA ALA A 46 -5.62 9.90 -12.93
C ALA A 46 -4.46 9.92 -11.91
N ARG A 47 -4.12 11.11 -11.39
CA ARG A 47 -3.11 11.24 -10.35
C ARG A 47 -3.51 10.53 -9.06
N LEU A 48 -4.74 10.75 -8.59
CA LEU A 48 -5.25 10.10 -7.37
C LEU A 48 -5.29 8.58 -7.50
N ALA A 49 -5.67 8.04 -8.68
CA ALA A 49 -5.66 6.61 -8.93
C ALA A 49 -4.24 6.03 -8.85
N ALA A 50 -3.23 6.75 -9.37
CA ALA A 50 -1.83 6.34 -9.26
C ALA A 50 -1.31 6.38 -7.81
N GLU A 51 -1.71 7.39 -7.03
CA GLU A 51 -1.35 7.50 -5.62
C GLU A 51 -1.95 6.36 -4.79
N LEU A 52 -3.23 5.99 -5.03
CA LEU A 52 -3.87 4.84 -4.37
C LEU A 52 -3.21 3.52 -4.75
N GLU A 53 -2.90 3.31 -6.03
CA GLU A 53 -2.22 2.09 -6.49
C GLU A 53 -0.83 1.94 -5.84
N ALA A 54 -0.11 3.05 -5.63
CA ALA A 54 1.16 3.04 -4.92
C ALA A 54 0.99 2.72 -3.42
N ALA A 55 -0.05 3.27 -2.78
CA ALA A 55 -0.36 2.99 -1.38
C ALA A 55 -0.75 1.51 -1.16
N ASP A 56 -1.57 0.95 -2.04
CA ASP A 56 -2.00 -0.45 -1.99
C ASP A 56 -0.81 -1.40 -2.12
N ARG A 57 0.12 -1.13 -3.06
CA ARG A 57 1.38 -1.89 -3.18
C ARG A 57 2.25 -1.79 -1.94
N ALA A 58 2.37 -0.61 -1.35
CA ALA A 58 3.17 -0.40 -0.15
C ALA A 58 2.58 -1.12 1.08
N GLY A 59 1.25 -1.22 1.17
CA GLY A 59 0.55 -2.05 2.15
C GLY A 59 0.84 -3.54 1.94
N ALA A 60 0.70 -4.02 0.71
CA ALA A 60 0.98 -5.42 0.36
C ALA A 60 2.43 -5.83 0.67
N GLN A 61 3.42 -4.99 0.38
CA GLN A 61 4.83 -5.25 0.72
C GLN A 61 5.09 -5.35 2.23
N ARG A 62 4.28 -4.67 3.06
CA ARG A 62 4.43 -4.69 4.52
C ARG A 62 3.82 -5.96 5.13
N ASP A 63 2.77 -6.46 4.51
CA ASP A 63 2.05 -7.67 4.94
C ASP A 63 2.66 -8.96 4.39
N GLU A 64 3.55 -8.89 3.40
CA GLU A 64 4.43 -10.01 3.07
C GLU A 64 5.28 -10.34 4.31
N PRO A 65 5.10 -11.53 4.92
CA PRO A 65 5.92 -11.92 6.06
C PRO A 65 7.35 -11.92 5.54
N ALA A 66 8.21 -11.08 6.12
CA ALA A 66 9.64 -11.16 5.93
C ALA A 66 9.99 -12.64 6.08
N ALA A 67 10.30 -13.29 4.94
CA ALA A 67 10.66 -14.68 4.92
C ALA A 67 11.71 -14.83 6.01
N THR A 68 11.37 -15.58 7.05
CA THR A 68 12.26 -15.85 8.16
C THR A 68 13.51 -16.44 7.53
N ASP A 69 14.57 -15.66 7.46
CA ASP A 69 15.91 -16.21 7.32
C ASP A 69 16.21 -16.79 8.70
N PRO A 70 16.20 -18.13 8.89
CA PRO A 70 16.67 -18.67 10.13
C PRO A 70 18.19 -18.48 10.10
N GLN A 71 18.66 -17.37 10.66
CA GLN A 71 20.07 -17.19 10.91
C GLN A 71 20.53 -18.39 11.77
N PRO A 72 21.45 -19.25 11.27
CA PRO A 72 21.96 -20.35 12.06
C PRO A 72 22.74 -19.75 13.23
N ALA A 73 22.09 -19.73 14.38
CA ALA A 73 22.69 -19.45 15.66
C ALA A 73 23.43 -20.70 16.14
N ASP A 74 24.57 -21.03 15.52
CA ASP A 74 25.48 -22.05 16.05
C ASP A 74 26.89 -21.81 15.49
N ASP A 75 27.70 -20.96 16.16
CA ASP A 75 29.18 -21.11 16.11
C ASP A 75 29.98 -20.34 17.19
N VAL A 76 29.37 -19.50 18.04
CA VAL A 76 30.17 -18.65 18.97
C VAL A 76 30.23 -19.17 20.42
N THR A 77 29.88 -20.43 20.70
CA THR A 77 30.01 -21.00 22.07
C THR A 77 30.77 -22.32 22.14
N ALA A 78 31.84 -22.46 21.33
CA ALA A 78 32.78 -23.57 21.45
C ALA A 78 34.23 -23.16 21.79
N ILE A 79 34.56 -21.86 21.87
CA ILE A 79 35.95 -21.40 22.06
C ILE A 79 36.33 -21.17 23.54
N ALA A 80 35.41 -21.30 24.49
CA ALA A 80 35.68 -20.96 25.91
C ALA A 80 35.61 -22.14 26.89
N ARG A 81 35.77 -23.39 26.43
CA ARG A 81 35.85 -24.56 27.33
C ARG A 81 36.81 -25.64 26.85
N ARG A 82 38.06 -25.26 26.59
CA ARG A 82 39.18 -26.18 26.74
C ARG A 82 40.31 -25.45 27.46
N ASP A 83 40.18 -25.39 28.78
CA ASP A 83 41.36 -25.44 29.65
C ASP A 83 41.95 -26.85 29.55
N PRO A 84 43.26 -26.98 29.26
CA PRO A 84 44.04 -28.08 29.77
C PRO A 84 45.14 -27.50 30.68
N ARG A 85 44.81 -27.26 31.95
CA ARG A 85 45.83 -27.44 33.00
C ARG A 85 45.94 -28.94 33.28
N SER A 86 47.19 -29.36 33.47
CA SER A 86 47.66 -30.71 33.87
C SER A 86 47.80 -31.66 32.68
N ASP A 87 48.96 -32.26 32.37
CA ASP A 87 50.06 -32.76 33.20
C ASP A 87 51.40 -32.65 32.43
N HIS A 88 52.52 -32.19 33.01
CA HIS A 88 53.43 -32.79 33.99
C HIS A 88 54.54 -33.69 33.39
N ALA A 89 55.77 -33.41 33.85
CA ALA A 89 56.97 -34.25 33.89
C ALA A 89 57.93 -34.26 32.67
N GLY A 90 59.19 -33.93 32.95
CA GLY A 90 60.35 -34.14 32.09
C GLY A 90 61.46 -33.14 32.34
#